data_AF-A0A431HPU0-F1
#
_entry.id   AF-A0A431HPU0-F1
#
_cell.length_a   1.000
_cell.length_b   1.000
_cell.length_c   1.000
_cell.angle_alpha   90.00
_cell.angle_beta   90.00
_cell.angle_gamma   90.00
#
_symmetry.space_group_name_H-M   'P 1'
#
loop_
_entity.id
_entity.type
_entity.pdbx_description
1 polymer ?
#
loop_
_entity_poly.entity_id
_entity_poly.type
_entity_poly.pdbx_seq_one_letter_code
_entity_poly.pdbx_strand_id
1 'polypeptide(L)'
;MIFFWKESMKKCKIISVKSLGKQDTFNLTMKADQHNYAVSGSQDVDKFIISRNSHAVAYTYISAWLLYLKAHYPPEFYAAILSCETLSEKIKEYKMEAKIHGIEMERLDINKSKENFDLQGDTIYFGLSNVKGIGEGPAKRIVEGQPYKSFEDFLDRFGTDASVLKPLLGLRCFKDRDPVTLWKFSEHYKNCKKKIEDKKKRYLASLEKYNNEFKRILPNESRSFSEFEKLEQLEEFKDQLDHDEIVEKIQEKQCLETDEGAEPRRIITEVDVEEGVQIELEEEKFYRKVKTKAKYNRWVALNKLWKKRQLNFEKYSNNINQTLPRLYNFNAEKYEISEDLAKDLSDLVVCEEKYYGFAWVHELEKSPDYKGNLTFDVLKSEIDTICGPVEIKVTKSMEIKSKKGTIYHQVIAEDVTGEVAKINVWEEDWNWWGSTFTPGALLRVRLQVPSGGFSTYTLEPNQIGFKRGNKKYKFKDDDIRVIVYKKGEDEKEKFLTDEEIFEQLNLEK
;
A
#
# COMPACT_ATOMS: atom_id res chain seq x y z
N MET A 1 8.21 -35.31 21.58
CA MET A 1 8.05 -36.22 20.43
C MET A 1 8.89 -37.46 20.70
N ILE A 2 8.26 -38.55 21.12
CA ILE A 2 8.85 -39.89 21.16
C ILE A 2 7.78 -40.77 20.53
N PHE A 3 8.06 -41.32 19.35
CA PHE A 3 7.18 -42.26 18.69
C PHE A 3 7.28 -43.60 19.40
N PHE A 4 6.16 -44.06 19.97
CA PHE A 4 6.00 -45.47 20.32
C PHE A 4 5.05 -46.12 19.33
N TRP A 5 5.62 -46.97 18.48
CA TRP A 5 4.91 -47.98 17.70
C TRP A 5 4.20 -48.91 18.69
N LYS A 6 2.87 -49.01 18.62
CA LYS A 6 2.09 -49.83 19.57
C LYS A 6 1.65 -51.14 18.93
N GLU A 7 2.57 -52.10 18.90
CA GLU A 7 2.33 -53.48 18.47
C GLU A 7 1.64 -54.36 19.54
N SER A 8 0.99 -53.75 20.53
CA SER A 8 0.39 -54.49 21.65
C SER A 8 -0.75 -53.72 22.32
N MET A 9 -1.88 -53.57 21.63
CA MET A 9 -3.15 -53.40 22.34
C MET A 9 -3.76 -54.79 22.54
N LYS A 10 -3.40 -55.42 23.68
CA LYS A 10 -4.20 -56.52 24.24
C LYS A 10 -5.66 -56.02 24.32
N LYS A 11 -6.62 -56.85 23.89
CA LYS A 11 -8.06 -56.59 24.09
C LYS A 11 -8.31 -56.33 25.58
N CYS A 12 -8.42 -55.07 25.98
CA CYS A 12 -8.78 -54.69 27.35
C CYS A 12 -10.31 -54.64 27.45
N LYS A 13 -10.87 -55.45 28.36
CA LYS A 13 -12.28 -55.41 28.74
C LYS A 13 -12.41 -54.48 29.94
N ILE A 14 -13.31 -53.49 29.90
CA ILE A 14 -13.61 -52.66 31.06
C ILE A 14 -14.33 -53.55 32.09
N ILE A 15 -13.74 -53.73 33.27
CA ILE A 15 -14.28 -54.60 34.33
C ILE A 15 -15.21 -53.82 35.27
N SER A 16 -14.93 -52.54 35.50
CA SER A 16 -15.80 -51.65 36.27
C SER A 16 -15.55 -50.18 35.91
N VAL A 17 -16.58 -49.35 36.12
CA VAL A 17 -16.50 -47.90 36.02
C VAL A 17 -16.92 -47.33 37.37
N LYS A 18 -16.08 -46.50 37.98
CA LYS A 18 -16.39 -45.80 39.24
C LYS A 18 -16.57 -44.32 38.97
N SER A 19 -17.72 -43.78 39.34
CA SER A 19 -17.98 -42.34 39.24
C SER A 19 -17.08 -41.57 40.21
N LEU A 20 -16.39 -40.54 39.71
CA LEU A 20 -15.57 -39.61 40.50
C LEU A 20 -16.30 -38.28 40.80
N GLY A 21 -17.59 -38.19 40.49
CA GLY A 21 -18.39 -36.98 40.65
C GLY A 21 -18.43 -36.09 39.39
N LYS A 22 -19.18 -34.99 39.45
CA LYS A 22 -19.22 -33.95 38.40
C LYS A 22 -18.15 -32.90 38.70
N GLN A 23 -17.35 -32.54 37.70
CA GLN A 23 -16.38 -31.46 37.78
C GLN A 23 -16.47 -30.64 36.49
N ASP A 24 -16.36 -29.32 36.61
CA ASP A 24 -16.30 -28.43 35.44
C ASP A 24 -14.89 -28.51 34.83
N THR A 25 -14.80 -28.84 33.53
CA THR A 25 -13.53 -28.93 32.81
C THR A 25 -13.56 -28.03 31.58
N PHE A 26 -12.67 -27.04 31.51
CA PHE A 26 -12.60 -26.12 30.38
C PHE A 26 -11.60 -26.56 29.29
N ASN A 27 -10.81 -27.63 29.54
CA ASN A 27 -9.92 -28.27 28.59
C ASN A 27 -9.76 -29.75 28.97
N LEU A 28 -9.92 -30.67 28.00
CA LEU A 28 -9.80 -32.11 28.20
C LEU A 28 -8.32 -32.52 28.18
N THR A 29 -7.58 -32.19 29.24
CA THR A 29 -6.22 -32.72 29.46
C THR A 29 -6.12 -33.30 30.86
N MET A 30 -6.02 -34.62 30.96
CA MET A 30 -5.80 -35.34 32.23
C MET A 30 -4.38 -35.90 32.30
N LYS A 31 -3.80 -35.86 33.51
CA LYS A 31 -2.38 -36.08 33.84
C LYS A 31 -1.83 -37.51 33.71
N ALA A 32 -2.62 -38.50 33.31
CA ALA A 32 -2.16 -39.89 33.27
C ALA A 32 -1.92 -40.40 31.83
N ASP A 33 -1.26 -41.54 31.68
CA ASP A 33 -0.64 -41.90 30.40
C ASP A 33 -1.57 -42.64 29.42
N GLN A 34 -2.76 -43.09 29.84
CA GLN A 34 -3.71 -43.83 29.00
C GLN A 34 -5.18 -43.56 29.39
N HIS A 35 -5.88 -42.69 28.65
CA HIS A 35 -7.31 -42.44 28.87
C HIS A 35 -8.15 -42.71 27.62
N ASN A 36 -9.40 -43.08 27.86
CA ASN A 36 -10.47 -43.22 26.89
C ASN A 36 -11.62 -42.32 27.36
N TYR A 37 -12.16 -41.46 26.49
CA TYR A 37 -13.35 -40.65 26.81
C TYR A 37 -14.61 -41.46 26.53
N ALA A 38 -15.60 -41.48 27.42
CA ALA A 38 -16.89 -42.11 27.16
C ALA A 38 -18.01 -41.07 27.24
N VAL A 39 -18.76 -40.89 26.15
CA VAL A 39 -19.92 -39.98 26.11
C VAL A 39 -21.18 -40.80 26.35
N SER A 40 -21.91 -40.55 27.45
CA SER A 40 -23.17 -41.24 27.75
C SER A 40 -24.35 -40.53 27.09
N GLY A 41 -24.90 -41.10 26.03
CA GLY A 41 -26.25 -40.75 25.55
C GLY A 41 -27.36 -41.54 26.26
N SER A 42 -27.02 -42.52 27.11
CA SER A 42 -27.97 -43.43 27.77
C SER A 42 -27.33 -44.05 29.03
N GLN A 43 -28.17 -44.48 29.98
CA GLN A 43 -27.78 -45.21 31.20
C GLN A 43 -27.32 -46.66 30.94
N ASP A 44 -27.47 -47.17 29.71
CA ASP A 44 -26.97 -48.48 29.31
C ASP A 44 -25.45 -48.49 29.15
N VAL A 45 -24.78 -49.32 29.95
CA VAL A 45 -23.31 -49.50 29.94
C VAL A 45 -22.80 -50.13 28.65
N ASP A 46 -23.66 -50.79 27.90
CA ASP A 46 -23.31 -51.38 26.59
C ASP A 46 -23.44 -50.39 25.41
N LYS A 47 -23.85 -49.14 25.66
CA LYS A 47 -24.01 -48.08 24.64
C LYS A 47 -23.04 -46.90 24.80
N PHE A 48 -21.96 -47.06 25.57
CA PHE A 48 -20.92 -46.03 25.68
C PHE A 48 -20.11 -45.91 24.38
N ILE A 49 -20.14 -44.74 23.73
CA ILE A 49 -19.19 -44.41 22.67
C ILE A 49 -17.89 -43.99 23.34
N ILE A 50 -16.85 -44.81 23.17
CA ILE A 50 -15.49 -44.48 23.60
C ILE A 50 -14.85 -43.62 22.50
N SER A 51 -14.72 -42.31 22.72
CA SER A 51 -13.94 -41.45 21.83
C SER A 51 -12.46 -41.56 22.15
N ARG A 52 -11.78 -42.34 21.32
CA ARG A 52 -10.43 -42.04 20.88
C ARG A 52 -10.60 -41.64 19.42
N ASN A 53 -10.20 -40.43 19.04
CA ASN A 53 -10.32 -39.85 17.68
C ASN A 53 -11.55 -38.97 17.35
N SER A 54 -12.50 -38.62 18.24
CA SER A 54 -13.60 -37.71 17.82
C SER A 54 -13.11 -36.37 17.29
N HIS A 55 -12.05 -35.82 17.88
CA HIS A 55 -11.37 -34.63 17.38
C HIS A 55 -10.75 -34.89 16.00
N ALA A 56 -10.04 -36.00 15.84
CA ALA A 56 -9.45 -36.37 14.55
C ALA A 56 -10.52 -36.60 13.47
N VAL A 57 -11.66 -37.21 13.80
CA VAL A 57 -12.80 -37.43 12.89
C VAL A 57 -13.40 -36.09 12.46
N ALA A 58 -13.62 -35.16 13.38
CA ALA A 58 -14.13 -33.83 13.06
C ALA A 58 -13.20 -33.05 12.11
N TYR A 59 -11.89 -33.02 12.40
CA TYR A 59 -10.91 -32.38 11.51
C TYR A 59 -10.81 -33.09 10.17
N THR A 60 -10.83 -34.43 10.15
CA THR A 60 -10.83 -35.22 8.90
C THR A 60 -12.03 -34.87 8.03
N TYR A 61 -13.21 -34.65 8.64
CA TYR A 61 -14.41 -34.27 7.92
C TYR A 61 -14.29 -32.88 7.28
N ILE A 62 -13.75 -31.90 8.01
CA ILE A 62 -13.47 -30.56 7.46
C ILE A 62 -12.40 -30.64 6.35
N SER A 63 -11.32 -31.39 6.56
CA SER A 63 -10.27 -31.59 5.55
C SER A 63 -10.81 -32.30 4.30
N ALA A 64 -11.69 -33.28 4.45
CA ALA A 64 -12.34 -33.96 3.33
C ALA A 64 -13.25 -33.02 2.53
N TRP A 65 -13.98 -32.11 3.21
CA TRP A 65 -14.75 -31.08 2.54
C TRP A 65 -13.88 -30.08 1.78
N LEU A 66 -12.79 -29.61 2.38
CA LEU A 66 -11.84 -28.71 1.70
C LEU A 66 -11.20 -29.40 0.49
N LEU A 67 -10.82 -30.67 0.63
CA LEU A 67 -10.28 -31.46 -0.47
C LEU A 67 -11.31 -31.64 -1.60
N TYR A 68 -12.57 -31.91 -1.25
CA TYR A 68 -13.66 -32.02 -2.22
C TYR A 68 -13.84 -30.70 -2.99
N LEU A 69 -13.86 -29.56 -2.29
CA LEU A 69 -13.95 -28.24 -2.92
C LEU A 69 -12.75 -27.97 -3.83
N LYS A 70 -11.53 -28.23 -3.36
CA LYS A 70 -10.32 -28.05 -4.17
C LYS A 70 -10.30 -28.93 -5.42
N ALA A 71 -10.82 -30.16 -5.34
CA ALA A 71 -10.82 -31.09 -6.46
C ALA A 71 -11.92 -30.81 -7.50
N HIS A 72 -13.09 -30.30 -7.07
CA HIS A 72 -14.26 -30.12 -7.93
C HIS A 72 -14.59 -28.66 -8.28
N TYR A 73 -14.19 -27.71 -7.44
CA TYR A 73 -14.37 -26.26 -7.60
C TYR A 73 -13.04 -25.51 -7.32
N PRO A 74 -11.97 -25.82 -8.08
CA PRO A 74 -10.65 -25.24 -7.82
C PRO A 74 -10.64 -23.70 -7.82
N PRO A 75 -11.17 -22.99 -8.84
CA PRO A 75 -11.12 -21.53 -8.88
C PRO A 75 -11.82 -20.88 -7.68
N GLU A 76 -13.01 -21.37 -7.31
CA GLU A 76 -13.78 -20.88 -6.16
C GLU A 76 -13.08 -21.18 -4.83
N PHE A 77 -12.47 -22.37 -4.71
CA PHE A 77 -11.70 -22.75 -3.54
C PHE A 77 -10.52 -21.79 -3.30
N TYR A 78 -9.73 -21.51 -4.35
CA TYR A 78 -8.59 -20.60 -4.25
C TYR A 78 -9.01 -19.15 -4.03
N ALA A 79 -10.08 -18.69 -4.69
CA ALA A 79 -10.61 -17.35 -4.40
C ALA A 79 -11.01 -17.22 -2.92
N ALA A 80 -11.72 -18.20 -2.38
CA ALA A 80 -12.15 -18.20 -0.97
C ALA A 80 -10.98 -18.25 0.01
N ILE A 81 -9.97 -19.10 -0.23
CA ILE A 81 -8.82 -19.21 0.69
C ILE A 81 -7.97 -17.94 0.67
N LEU A 82 -7.81 -17.31 -0.49
CA LEU A 82 -7.11 -16.04 -0.66
C LEU A 82 -7.85 -14.90 0.05
N SER A 83 -9.19 -14.85 -0.03
CA SER A 83 -9.99 -13.85 0.70
C SER A 83 -9.87 -13.95 2.23
N CYS A 84 -9.48 -15.11 2.76
CA CYS A 84 -9.25 -15.31 4.19
C CYS A 84 -7.80 -15.05 4.62
N GLU A 85 -6.89 -14.81 3.68
CA GLU A 85 -5.46 -14.68 3.96
C GLU A 85 -5.00 -13.22 3.94
N THR A 86 -4.12 -12.89 4.89
CA THR A 86 -3.56 -11.54 5.05
C THR A 86 -2.04 -11.52 4.92
N LEU A 87 -1.39 -12.68 5.07
CA LEU A 87 0.05 -12.82 4.95
C LEU A 87 0.46 -12.94 3.48
N SER A 88 1.30 -12.03 3.02
CA SER A 88 1.78 -11.97 1.64
C SER A 88 2.54 -13.24 1.20
N GLU A 89 3.28 -13.87 2.13
CA GLU A 89 4.00 -15.13 1.89
C GLU A 89 3.02 -16.24 1.49
N LYS A 90 1.93 -16.41 2.24
CA LYS A 90 0.91 -17.42 1.94
C LYS A 90 0.08 -17.10 0.71
N ILE A 91 -0.22 -15.82 0.46
CA ILE A 91 -0.87 -15.40 -0.80
C ILE A 91 -0.01 -15.82 -2.00
N LYS A 92 1.32 -15.65 -1.91
CA LYS A 92 2.25 -16.10 -2.95
C LYS A 92 2.25 -17.63 -3.09
N GLU A 93 2.28 -18.37 -1.99
CA GLU A 93 2.18 -19.84 -2.00
C GLU A 93 0.89 -20.31 -2.69
N TYR A 94 -0.27 -19.77 -2.30
CA TYR A 94 -1.56 -20.12 -2.91
C TYR A 94 -1.64 -19.73 -4.38
N LYS A 95 -1.08 -18.58 -4.77
CA LYS A 95 -0.98 -18.18 -6.18
C LYS A 95 -0.19 -19.20 -6.98
N MET A 96 0.96 -19.64 -6.48
CA MET A 96 1.78 -20.63 -7.17
C MET A 96 1.08 -21.98 -7.26
N GLU A 97 0.39 -22.40 -6.21
CA GLU A 97 -0.38 -23.62 -6.20
C GLU A 97 -1.56 -23.55 -7.19
N ALA A 98 -2.29 -22.44 -7.21
CA ALA A 98 -3.36 -22.18 -8.18
C ALA A 98 -2.85 -22.29 -9.62
N LYS A 99 -1.66 -21.74 -9.91
CA LYS A 99 -1.01 -21.85 -11.23
C LYS A 99 -0.71 -23.31 -11.61
N ILE A 100 -0.27 -24.15 -10.67
CA ILE A 100 -0.06 -25.60 -10.90
C ILE A 100 -1.39 -26.30 -11.24
N HIS A 101 -2.49 -25.85 -10.64
CA HIS A 101 -3.84 -26.33 -10.94
C HIS A 101 -4.46 -25.70 -12.21
N GLY A 102 -3.69 -24.92 -12.97
CA GLY A 102 -4.15 -24.29 -14.22
C GLY A 102 -5.10 -23.11 -14.01
N ILE A 103 -5.11 -22.54 -12.81
CA ILE A 103 -5.97 -21.39 -12.46
C ILE A 103 -5.13 -20.13 -12.60
N GLU A 104 -5.63 -19.19 -13.39
CA GLU A 104 -4.96 -17.92 -13.60
C GLU A 104 -5.33 -16.93 -12.51
N MET A 105 -4.30 -16.30 -11.96
CA MET A 105 -4.45 -15.22 -11.01
C MET A 105 -3.81 -13.96 -11.59
N GLU A 106 -4.61 -12.91 -11.67
CA GLU A 106 -4.25 -11.64 -12.28
C GLU A 106 -3.88 -10.58 -11.25
N ARG A 107 -3.04 -9.65 -11.70
CA ARG A 107 -2.63 -8.48 -10.93
C ARG A 107 -3.84 -7.61 -10.61
N LEU A 108 -3.61 -6.60 -9.77
CA LEU A 108 -4.60 -5.57 -9.52
C LEU A 108 -4.97 -4.83 -10.81
N ASP A 109 -6.25 -4.88 -11.18
CA ASP A 109 -6.85 -4.13 -12.27
C ASP A 109 -7.86 -3.14 -11.70
N ILE A 110 -7.71 -1.85 -12.03
CA ILE A 110 -8.53 -0.79 -11.43
C ILE A 110 -10.04 -0.95 -11.66
N ASN A 111 -10.45 -1.66 -12.72
CA ASN A 111 -11.84 -1.82 -13.12
C ASN A 111 -12.40 -3.23 -12.84
N LYS A 112 -11.53 -4.24 -12.78
CA LYS A 112 -11.94 -5.63 -12.53
C LYS A 112 -11.77 -6.04 -11.07
N SER A 113 -10.67 -5.65 -10.42
CA SER A 113 -10.42 -6.00 -9.02
C SER A 113 -11.50 -5.44 -8.10
N LYS A 114 -11.89 -6.23 -7.10
CA LYS A 114 -12.86 -5.85 -6.07
C LYS A 114 -12.16 -5.56 -4.75
N GLU A 115 -12.95 -5.35 -3.71
CA GLU A 115 -12.45 -5.06 -2.37
C GLU A 115 -11.53 -6.19 -1.89
N ASN A 116 -12.01 -7.43 -1.96
CA ASN A 116 -11.24 -8.65 -1.70
C ASN A 116 -10.94 -9.38 -3.03
N PHE A 117 -10.21 -10.50 -2.94
CA PHE A 117 -10.03 -11.41 -4.08
C PHE A 117 -11.38 -11.81 -4.67
N ASP A 118 -11.48 -11.75 -5.99
CA ASP A 118 -12.73 -11.97 -6.72
C ASP A 118 -12.47 -12.86 -7.93
N LEU A 119 -13.38 -13.82 -8.16
CA LEU A 119 -13.32 -14.74 -9.29
C LEU A 119 -14.24 -14.22 -10.40
N GLN A 120 -13.68 -13.95 -11.58
CA GLN A 120 -14.43 -13.55 -12.76
C GLN A 120 -14.14 -14.51 -13.91
N GLY A 121 -15.13 -15.32 -14.26
CA GLY A 121 -14.89 -16.48 -15.13
C GLY A 121 -13.98 -17.47 -14.41
N ASP A 122 -12.85 -17.80 -15.04
CA ASP A 122 -11.84 -18.71 -14.50
C ASP A 122 -10.59 -17.98 -13.96
N THR A 123 -10.67 -16.65 -13.83
CA THR A 123 -9.54 -15.80 -13.43
C THR A 123 -9.79 -15.16 -12.07
N ILE A 124 -8.84 -15.28 -11.16
CA ILE A 124 -8.88 -14.63 -9.84
C ILE A 124 -8.17 -13.29 -9.91
N TYR A 125 -8.86 -12.21 -9.60
CA TYR A 125 -8.27 -10.86 -9.51
C TYR A 125 -7.80 -10.55 -8.10
N PHE A 126 -6.63 -9.92 -7.98
CA PHE A 126 -6.10 -9.47 -6.69
C PHE A 126 -7.05 -8.47 -6.02
N GLY A 127 -7.24 -8.60 -4.70
CA GLY A 127 -8.10 -7.71 -3.91
C GLY A 127 -7.45 -6.36 -3.58
N LEU A 128 -8.20 -5.27 -3.72
CA LEU A 128 -7.72 -3.91 -3.42
C LEU A 128 -7.32 -3.74 -1.95
N SER A 129 -8.04 -4.38 -1.02
CA SER A 129 -7.78 -4.31 0.43
C SER A 129 -6.49 -5.03 0.86
N ASN A 130 -6.02 -5.99 0.05
CA ASN A 130 -4.80 -6.75 0.29
C ASN A 130 -3.52 -6.01 -0.15
N VAL A 131 -3.66 -4.83 -0.76
CA VAL A 131 -2.53 -4.01 -1.19
C VAL A 131 -2.07 -3.12 -0.04
N LYS A 132 -0.78 -3.24 0.35
CA LYS A 132 -0.21 -2.43 1.43
C LYS A 132 -0.37 -0.94 1.11
N GLY A 133 -1.09 -0.23 1.97
CA GLY A 133 -1.40 1.21 1.80
C GLY A 133 -2.84 1.51 1.38
N ILE A 134 -3.58 0.52 0.88
CA ILE A 134 -5.01 0.64 0.57
C ILE A 134 -5.80 -0.15 1.61
N GLY A 135 -6.49 0.55 2.52
CA GLY A 135 -7.39 -0.08 3.49
C GLY A 135 -8.77 -0.39 2.88
N GLU A 136 -9.62 -1.09 3.65
CA GLU A 136 -11.00 -1.45 3.25
C GLU A 136 -11.84 -0.22 2.84
N GLY A 137 -11.76 0.88 3.59
CA GLY A 137 -12.50 2.11 3.30
C GLY A 137 -12.18 2.71 1.92
N PRO A 138 -10.89 3.02 1.64
CA PRO A 138 -10.45 3.41 0.30
C PRO A 138 -10.79 2.37 -0.78
N ALA A 139 -10.56 1.07 -0.53
CA ALA A 139 -10.85 -0.01 -1.48
C ALA A 139 -12.33 -0.02 -1.90
N LYS A 140 -13.25 0.04 -0.94
CA LYS A 140 -14.69 0.09 -1.20
C LYS A 140 -15.08 1.31 -2.04
N ARG A 141 -14.54 2.49 -1.72
CA ARG A 141 -14.79 3.72 -2.50
C ARG A 141 -14.26 3.63 -3.93
N ILE A 142 -13.14 2.94 -4.15
CA ILE A 142 -12.62 2.67 -5.50
C ILE A 142 -13.61 1.79 -6.26
N VAL A 143 -14.07 0.69 -5.65
CA VAL A 143 -15.01 -0.24 -6.30
C VAL A 143 -16.35 0.43 -6.63
N GLU A 144 -16.89 1.25 -5.73
CA GLU A 144 -18.11 2.06 -5.97
C GLU A 144 -17.95 3.05 -7.13
N GLY A 145 -16.71 3.45 -7.42
CA GLY A 145 -16.35 4.32 -8.53
C GLY A 145 -16.04 3.58 -9.85
N GLN A 146 -16.07 2.26 -9.90
CA GLN A 146 -15.81 1.54 -11.15
C GLN A 146 -17.00 1.63 -12.13
N PRO A 147 -16.77 1.52 -13.46
CA PRO A 147 -15.46 1.57 -14.12
C PRO A 147 -14.96 3.01 -14.27
N TYR A 148 -13.64 3.16 -14.28
CA TYR A 148 -12.90 4.38 -14.59
C TYR A 148 -12.44 4.36 -16.04
N LYS A 149 -12.58 5.50 -16.72
CA LYS A 149 -12.19 5.64 -18.14
C LYS A 149 -10.71 5.94 -18.32
N SER A 150 -10.13 6.71 -17.40
CA SER A 150 -8.75 7.19 -17.46
C SER A 150 -8.25 7.55 -16.07
N PHE A 151 -6.95 7.83 -15.94
CA PHE A 151 -6.39 8.34 -14.69
C PHE A 151 -7.03 9.66 -14.24
N GLU A 152 -7.39 10.54 -15.17
CA GLU A 152 -8.10 11.80 -14.84
C GLU A 152 -9.47 11.55 -14.22
N ASP A 153 -10.27 10.65 -14.82
CA ASP A 153 -11.59 10.26 -14.30
C ASP A 153 -11.49 9.70 -12.89
N PHE A 154 -10.42 8.94 -12.61
CA PHE A 154 -10.11 8.49 -11.26
C PHE A 154 -9.83 9.64 -10.29
N LEU A 155 -8.99 10.61 -10.65
CA LEU A 155 -8.68 11.77 -9.79
C LEU A 155 -9.92 12.64 -9.52
N ASP A 156 -10.79 12.80 -10.52
CA ASP A 156 -12.04 13.56 -10.42
C ASP A 156 -13.01 12.90 -9.43
N ARG A 157 -13.19 11.58 -9.53
CA ARG A 157 -14.20 10.82 -8.76
C ARG A 157 -13.72 10.36 -7.38
N PHE A 158 -12.48 9.88 -7.27
CA PHE A 158 -11.91 9.36 -6.03
C PHE A 158 -11.16 10.44 -5.23
N GLY A 159 -10.26 11.16 -5.91
CA GLY A 159 -9.41 12.19 -5.33
C GLY A 159 -7.90 11.93 -5.50
N THR A 160 -7.08 12.71 -4.79
CA THR A 160 -5.62 12.74 -4.93
C THR A 160 -4.90 12.22 -3.68
N ASP A 161 -5.42 11.15 -3.07
CA ASP A 161 -4.80 10.58 -1.86
C ASP A 161 -3.49 9.87 -2.22
N ALA A 162 -2.38 10.38 -1.68
CA ALA A 162 -1.04 9.85 -1.91
C ALA A 162 -0.89 8.39 -1.46
N SER A 163 -1.59 7.98 -0.40
CA SER A 163 -1.50 6.61 0.13
C SER A 163 -2.09 5.58 -0.83
N VAL A 164 -3.06 5.99 -1.63
CA VAL A 164 -3.75 5.15 -2.63
C VAL A 164 -3.10 5.28 -4.01
N LEU A 165 -2.72 6.49 -4.40
CA LEU A 165 -2.13 6.71 -5.72
C LEU A 165 -0.77 6.03 -5.89
N LYS A 166 0.10 6.05 -4.87
CA LYS A 166 1.41 5.40 -4.94
C LYS A 166 1.31 3.90 -5.28
N PRO A 167 0.53 3.06 -4.58
CA PRO A 167 0.38 1.66 -4.94
C PRO A 167 -0.27 1.48 -6.31
N LEU A 168 -1.34 2.20 -6.65
CA LEU A 168 -2.01 2.03 -7.95
C LEU A 168 -1.12 2.37 -9.14
N LEU A 169 -0.32 3.44 -9.03
CA LEU A 169 0.63 3.83 -10.06
C LEU A 169 1.84 2.88 -10.09
N GLY A 170 2.38 2.53 -8.93
CA GLY A 170 3.49 1.58 -8.79
C GLY A 170 3.15 0.21 -9.37
N LEU A 171 1.93 -0.27 -9.17
CA LEU A 171 1.43 -1.54 -9.68
C LEU A 171 0.85 -1.46 -11.11
N ARG A 172 1.03 -0.32 -11.80
CA ARG A 172 0.66 -0.11 -13.22
C ARG A 172 -0.82 -0.33 -13.51
N CYS A 173 -1.71 -0.01 -12.55
CA CYS A 173 -3.16 -0.13 -12.76
C CYS A 173 -3.69 0.88 -13.79
N PHE A 174 -2.91 1.92 -14.09
CA PHE A 174 -3.18 2.91 -15.14
C PHE A 174 -2.09 2.81 -16.21
N LYS A 175 -2.51 2.73 -17.48
CA LYS A 175 -1.61 2.62 -18.64
C LYS A 175 -1.56 3.90 -19.49
N ASP A 176 -2.23 4.96 -19.01
CA ASP A 176 -2.28 6.26 -19.68
C ASP A 176 -0.88 6.81 -19.95
N ARG A 177 0.03 6.75 -18.96
CA ARG A 177 1.45 7.18 -19.07
C ARG A 177 2.33 6.39 -18.11
N ASP A 178 3.63 6.68 -18.15
CA ASP A 178 4.55 6.16 -17.14
C ASP A 178 4.15 6.63 -15.72
N PRO A 179 4.37 5.81 -14.68
CA PRO A 179 3.96 6.10 -13.31
C PRO A 179 4.54 7.39 -12.72
N VAL A 180 5.77 7.76 -13.13
CA VAL A 180 6.45 8.94 -12.64
C VAL A 180 5.75 10.20 -13.15
N THR A 181 5.40 10.22 -14.43
CA THR A 181 4.59 11.26 -15.08
C THR A 181 3.21 11.35 -14.46
N LEU A 182 2.52 10.23 -14.24
CA LEU A 182 1.20 10.21 -13.59
C LEU A 182 1.26 10.73 -12.16
N TRP A 183 2.31 10.40 -11.40
CA TRP A 183 2.51 10.93 -10.06
C TRP A 183 2.70 12.45 -10.07
N LYS A 184 3.59 12.96 -10.93
CA LYS A 184 3.80 14.40 -11.12
C LYS A 184 2.51 15.13 -11.51
N PHE A 185 1.73 14.54 -12.41
CA PHE A 185 0.43 15.07 -12.81
C PHE A 185 -0.54 15.13 -11.63
N SER A 186 -0.61 14.08 -10.79
CA SER A 186 -1.50 14.05 -9.63
C SER A 186 -1.21 15.16 -8.61
N GLU A 187 0.08 15.47 -8.38
CA GLU A 187 0.49 16.57 -7.49
C GLU A 187 0.18 17.94 -8.11
N HIS A 188 0.38 18.10 -9.42
CA HIS A 188 -0.04 19.29 -10.13
C HIS A 188 -1.56 19.50 -10.07
N TYR A 189 -2.33 18.45 -10.36
CA TYR A 189 -3.78 18.43 -10.31
C TYR A 189 -4.31 18.81 -8.92
N LYS A 190 -3.74 18.22 -7.86
CA LYS A 190 -4.04 18.53 -6.45
C LYS A 190 -3.82 20.00 -6.13
N ASN A 191 -2.70 20.57 -6.58
CA ASN A 191 -2.39 21.99 -6.36
C ASN A 191 -3.38 22.92 -7.10
N CYS A 192 -3.77 22.56 -8.32
CA CYS A 192 -4.77 23.30 -9.09
C CYS A 192 -6.15 23.23 -8.41
N LYS A 193 -6.59 22.05 -7.99
CA LYS A 193 -7.85 21.84 -7.25
C LYS A 193 -7.88 22.65 -5.95
N LYS A 194 -6.81 22.60 -5.16
CA LYS A 194 -6.68 23.40 -3.91
C LYS A 194 -6.77 24.90 -4.18
N LYS A 195 -6.11 25.41 -5.22
CA LYS A 195 -6.20 26.83 -5.61
C LYS A 195 -7.63 27.24 -5.94
N ILE A 196 -8.38 26.40 -6.64
CA ILE A 196 -9.80 26.65 -6.97
C ILE A 196 -10.65 26.68 -5.70
N GLU A 197 -10.49 25.70 -4.81
CA GLU A 197 -11.21 25.64 -3.54
C GLU A 197 -10.90 26.84 -2.62
N ASP A 198 -9.63 27.21 -2.48
CA ASP A 198 -9.21 28.35 -1.67
C ASP A 198 -9.74 29.68 -2.23
N LYS A 199 -9.82 29.82 -3.56
CA LYS A 199 -10.47 30.98 -4.20
C LYS A 199 -11.96 31.03 -3.85
N LYS A 200 -12.68 29.91 -3.94
CA LYS A 200 -14.10 29.80 -3.57
C LYS A 200 -14.32 30.15 -2.11
N LYS A 201 -13.51 29.62 -1.19
CA LYS A 201 -13.58 29.95 0.25
C LYS A 201 -13.36 31.43 0.51
N ARG A 202 -12.35 32.05 -0.12
CA ARG A 202 -12.08 33.50 0.01
C ARG A 202 -13.23 34.36 -0.52
N TYR A 203 -13.86 33.95 -1.61
CA TYR A 203 -15.03 34.62 -2.16
C TYR A 203 -16.21 34.56 -1.18
N LEU A 204 -16.54 33.37 -0.65
CA LEU A 204 -17.60 33.19 0.35
C LEU A 204 -17.36 34.00 1.63
N ALA A 205 -16.13 33.99 2.16
CA ALA A 205 -15.76 34.81 3.32
C ALA A 205 -15.90 36.32 3.06
N SER A 206 -15.63 36.76 1.83
CA SER A 206 -15.83 38.15 1.43
C SER A 206 -17.31 38.52 1.37
N LEU A 207 -18.17 37.62 0.87
CA LEU A 207 -19.63 37.82 0.89
C LEU A 207 -20.16 37.97 2.31
N GLU A 208 -19.71 37.11 3.23
CA GLU A 208 -20.08 37.21 4.65
C GLU A 208 -19.63 38.54 5.27
N LYS A 209 -18.39 38.98 4.98
CA LYS A 209 -17.90 40.29 5.39
C LYS A 209 -18.79 41.42 4.86
N TYR A 210 -19.23 41.35 3.60
CA TYR A 210 -20.12 42.35 3.04
C TYR A 210 -21.51 42.32 3.68
N ASN A 211 -22.07 41.15 3.96
CA ASN A 211 -23.33 41.02 4.70
C ASN A 211 -23.23 41.66 6.11
N ASN A 212 -22.11 41.45 6.80
CA ASN A 212 -21.88 42.06 8.12
C ASN A 212 -21.69 43.58 8.06
N GLU A 213 -20.98 44.09 7.04
CA GLU A 213 -20.85 45.53 6.80
C GLU A 213 -22.21 46.17 6.45
N PHE A 214 -23.02 45.48 5.65
CA PHE A 214 -24.39 45.90 5.32
C PHE A 214 -25.29 46.01 6.56
N LYS A 215 -25.31 44.98 7.42
CA LYS A 215 -26.07 45.01 8.68
C LYS A 215 -25.63 46.14 9.63
N ARG A 216 -24.37 46.59 9.56
CA ARG A 216 -23.90 47.75 10.33
C ARG A 216 -24.44 49.07 9.78
N ILE A 217 -24.58 49.17 8.45
CA ILE A 217 -25.12 50.35 7.78
C ILE A 217 -26.66 50.41 7.96
N LEU A 218 -27.33 49.26 7.84
CA LEU A 218 -28.77 49.08 7.96
C LEU A 218 -29.11 48.00 9.01
N PRO A 219 -29.12 48.35 10.33
CA PRO A 219 -29.36 47.37 11.40
C PRO A 219 -30.78 46.82 11.45
N ASN A 220 -31.75 47.61 11.00
CA ASN A 220 -33.18 47.27 11.05
C ASN A 220 -33.68 46.56 9.78
N GLU A 221 -32.81 46.36 8.80
CA GLU A 221 -33.18 45.67 7.57
C GLU A 221 -33.17 44.16 7.80
N SER A 222 -34.27 43.52 7.40
CA SER A 222 -34.49 42.08 7.59
C SER A 222 -33.78 41.24 6.52
N ARG A 223 -33.62 41.78 5.31
CA ARG A 223 -33.01 41.12 4.16
C ARG A 223 -31.49 41.07 4.28
N SER A 224 -30.88 40.00 3.77
CA SER A 224 -29.44 39.88 3.64
C SER A 224 -28.94 40.71 2.45
N PHE A 225 -27.72 41.26 2.53
CA PHE A 225 -27.11 41.99 1.41
C PHE A 225 -27.04 41.14 0.14
N SER A 226 -26.94 39.82 0.30
CA SER A 226 -26.88 38.86 -0.81
C SER A 226 -28.20 38.77 -1.61
N GLU A 227 -29.35 39.14 -1.03
CA GLU A 227 -30.68 39.09 -1.67
C GLU A 227 -30.92 40.22 -2.67
N PHE A 228 -30.09 41.28 -2.62
CA PHE A 228 -30.14 42.36 -3.59
C PHE A 228 -29.32 41.97 -4.82
N GLU A 229 -30.00 41.88 -5.97
CA GLU A 229 -29.43 41.53 -7.27
C GLU A 229 -29.00 42.76 -8.06
N LYS A 230 -29.71 43.88 -7.90
CA LYS A 230 -29.44 45.13 -8.62
C LYS A 230 -29.35 46.35 -7.70
N LEU A 231 -28.66 47.39 -8.17
CA LEU A 231 -28.44 48.60 -7.39
C LEU A 231 -29.74 49.38 -7.15
N GLU A 232 -30.68 49.34 -8.09
CA GLU A 232 -31.96 50.05 -8.01
C GLU A 232 -32.80 49.59 -6.81
N GLN A 233 -32.63 48.34 -6.38
CA GLN A 233 -33.30 47.81 -5.18
C GLN A 233 -32.76 48.45 -3.89
N LEU A 234 -31.54 48.99 -3.90
CA LEU A 234 -30.97 49.69 -2.75
C LEU A 234 -31.34 51.19 -2.76
N GLU A 235 -31.77 51.74 -3.89
CA GLU A 235 -32.17 53.16 -3.99
C GLU A 235 -33.39 53.50 -3.13
N GLU A 236 -34.19 52.52 -2.72
CA GLU A 236 -35.28 52.69 -1.75
C GLU A 236 -34.81 53.25 -0.39
N PHE A 237 -33.54 53.04 -0.03
CA PHE A 237 -32.96 53.56 1.21
C PHE A 237 -32.29 54.92 1.06
N LYS A 238 -32.24 55.48 -0.15
CA LYS A 238 -31.48 56.71 -0.42
C LYS A 238 -31.98 57.88 0.43
N ASP A 239 -33.28 58.13 0.42
CA ASP A 239 -33.86 59.25 1.17
C ASP A 239 -33.67 59.12 2.69
N GLN A 240 -33.56 57.88 3.19
CA GLN A 240 -33.33 57.60 4.61
C GLN A 240 -31.85 57.72 5.01
N LEU A 241 -30.92 57.45 4.10
CA LEU A 241 -29.49 57.30 4.41
C LEU A 241 -28.59 58.42 3.86
N ASP A 242 -29.08 59.24 2.93
CA ASP A 242 -28.28 60.25 2.22
C ASP A 242 -28.24 61.57 2.98
N HIS A 243 -27.68 61.53 4.19
CA HIS A 243 -27.40 62.69 5.01
C HIS A 243 -26.08 62.51 5.77
N ASP A 244 -25.42 63.63 6.10
CA ASP A 244 -24.17 63.62 6.86
C ASP A 244 -24.47 63.40 8.35
N GLU A 245 -24.04 62.27 8.90
CA GLU A 245 -24.01 62.01 10.33
C GLU A 245 -22.62 62.36 10.90
N ILE A 246 -22.56 62.89 12.13
CA ILE A 246 -21.30 63.07 12.85
C ILE A 246 -21.05 61.81 13.66
N VAL A 247 -20.01 61.07 13.31
CA VAL A 247 -19.63 59.82 13.98
C VAL A 247 -18.29 60.00 14.69
N GLU A 248 -18.17 59.49 15.90
CA GLU A 248 -16.90 59.44 16.62
C GLU A 248 -16.00 58.36 16.02
N LYS A 249 -14.92 58.79 15.36
CA LYS A 249 -13.89 57.90 14.83
C LYS A 249 -12.69 57.91 15.77
N ILE A 250 -12.32 56.74 16.25
CA ILE A 250 -11.09 56.56 17.03
C ILE A 250 -9.92 56.57 16.04
N GLN A 251 -8.98 57.48 16.23
CA GLN A 251 -7.74 57.57 15.46
C GLN A 251 -6.55 57.51 16.41
N GLU A 252 -5.52 56.76 16.03
CA GLU A 252 -4.25 56.78 16.75
C GLU A 252 -3.47 58.01 16.33
N LYS A 253 -3.09 58.84 17.31
CA LYS A 253 -2.25 60.02 17.09
C LYS A 253 -0.96 59.83 17.87
N GLN A 254 0.17 60.11 17.24
CA GLN A 254 1.46 60.11 17.90
C GLN A 254 1.44 61.15 19.03
N CYS A 255 1.98 60.77 20.19
CA CYS A 255 1.94 61.54 21.42
C CYS A 255 3.28 61.44 22.17
N LEU A 256 3.40 62.18 23.26
CA LEU A 256 4.56 62.06 24.15
C LEU A 256 4.37 60.88 25.10
N GLU A 257 5.46 60.35 25.64
CA GLU A 257 5.44 59.27 26.65
C GLU A 257 4.63 59.65 27.89
N THR A 258 4.63 60.93 28.25
CA THR A 258 3.93 61.46 29.44
C THR A 258 2.42 61.63 29.25
N ASP A 259 1.88 61.41 28.05
CA ASP A 259 0.46 61.59 27.78
C ASP A 259 -0.35 60.37 28.27
N GLU A 260 -1.47 60.61 28.97
CA GLU A 260 -2.36 59.54 29.45
C GLU A 260 -2.86 58.66 28.28
N GLY A 261 -2.66 57.34 28.40
CA GLY A 261 -3.04 56.35 27.39
C GLY A 261 -2.06 56.19 26.22
N ALA A 262 -0.80 56.63 26.38
CA ALA A 262 0.29 56.40 25.44
C ALA A 262 0.75 54.93 25.46
N GLU A 263 0.70 54.25 24.30
CA GLU A 263 1.25 52.90 24.10
C GLU A 263 2.56 53.00 23.28
N PRO A 264 3.67 52.40 23.73
CA PRO A 264 4.94 52.42 22.99
C PRO A 264 4.88 51.53 21.75
N ARG A 265 5.46 51.99 20.64
CA ARG A 265 5.73 51.19 19.45
C ARG A 265 7.16 51.42 18.98
N ARG A 266 7.87 50.32 18.75
CA ARG A 266 9.21 50.33 18.18
C ARG A 266 9.12 50.47 16.67
N ILE A 267 9.82 51.46 16.13
CA ILE A 267 9.89 51.72 14.69
C ILE A 267 11.36 51.65 14.30
N ILE A 268 11.66 50.70 13.43
CA ILE A 268 13.00 50.54 12.85
C ILE A 268 12.99 51.30 11.53
N THR A 269 13.92 52.24 11.39
CA THR A 269 14.09 53.03 10.17
C THR A 269 15.49 52.80 9.64
N GLU A 270 15.59 52.31 8.40
CA GLU A 270 16.87 52.16 7.71
C GLU A 270 17.30 53.53 7.17
N VAL A 271 18.48 54.00 7.57
CA VAL A 271 19.07 55.24 7.08
C VAL A 271 20.42 54.94 6.45
N ASP A 272 20.55 55.30 5.16
CA ASP A 272 21.81 55.28 4.45
C ASP A 272 22.69 56.46 4.91
N VAL A 273 23.86 56.17 5.45
CA VAL A 273 24.89 57.19 5.71
C VAL A 273 25.90 57.17 4.55
N GLU A 274 26.50 58.32 4.23
CA GLU A 274 27.49 58.44 3.14
C GLU A 274 28.59 57.36 3.28
N GLU A 275 28.95 56.75 2.14
CA GLU A 275 29.77 55.53 1.98
C GLU A 275 29.04 54.18 2.11
N GLY A 276 27.72 54.11 1.84
CA GLY A 276 27.03 52.84 1.57
C GLY A 276 26.86 51.93 2.79
N VAL A 277 26.95 52.51 4.00
CA VAL A 277 26.67 51.83 5.26
C VAL A 277 25.21 52.09 5.64
N GLN A 278 24.40 51.04 5.65
CA GLN A 278 23.03 51.06 6.14
C GLN A 278 23.04 50.90 7.66
N ILE A 279 22.48 51.88 8.37
CA ILE A 279 22.31 51.82 9.82
C ILE A 279 20.81 51.71 10.11
N GLU A 280 20.42 50.68 10.85
CA GLU A 280 19.07 50.54 11.40
C GLU A 280 18.95 51.41 12.66
N LEU A 281 18.19 52.49 12.57
CA LEU A 281 17.85 53.34 13.70
C LEU A 281 16.55 52.84 14.33
N GLU A 282 16.64 52.28 15.53
CA GLU A 282 15.48 51.88 16.33
C GLU A 282 15.02 53.07 17.19
N GLU A 283 13.85 53.63 16.86
CA GLU A 283 13.22 54.71 17.61
C GLU A 283 11.94 54.21 18.29
N GLU A 284 11.74 54.56 19.56
CA GLU A 284 10.51 54.26 20.28
C GLU A 284 9.54 55.46 20.17
N LYS A 285 8.39 55.25 19.51
CA LYS A 285 7.35 56.27 19.33
C LYS A 285 6.08 55.87 20.08
N PHE A 286 5.47 56.83 20.76
CA PHE A 286 4.27 56.63 21.55
C PHE A 286 3.03 57.07 20.76
N TYR A 287 1.95 56.29 20.87
CA TYR A 287 0.67 56.59 20.23
C TYR A 287 -0.46 56.50 21.24
N ARG A 288 -1.46 57.39 21.14
CA ARG A 288 -2.70 57.31 21.90
C ARG A 288 -3.91 57.32 20.99
N LYS A 289 -4.99 56.66 21.44
CA LYS A 289 -6.27 56.63 20.75
C LYS A 289 -7.06 57.89 21.07
N VAL A 290 -7.23 58.78 20.09
CA VAL A 290 -8.00 60.01 20.20
C VAL A 290 -9.32 59.85 19.46
N LYS A 291 -10.42 60.25 20.11
CA LYS A 291 -11.73 60.33 19.45
C LYS A 291 -11.80 61.61 18.63
N THR A 292 -12.00 61.47 17.33
CA THR A 292 -12.18 62.57 16.39
C THR A 292 -13.58 62.52 15.81
N LYS A 293 -14.24 63.68 15.66
CA LYS A 293 -15.55 63.76 14.99
C LYS A 293 -15.33 63.77 13.49
N ALA A 294 -15.95 62.84 12.77
CA ALA A 294 -15.88 62.76 11.32
C ALA A 294 -17.28 62.74 10.71
N LYS A 295 -17.43 63.35 9.53
CA LYS A 295 -18.64 63.22 8.73
C LYS A 295 -18.70 61.82 8.12
N TYR A 296 -19.84 61.17 8.24
CA TYR A 296 -20.11 59.84 7.69
C TYR A 296 -21.50 59.83 7.06
N ASN A 297 -21.56 59.44 5.79
CA ASN A 297 -22.81 59.29 5.07
C ASN A 297 -23.01 57.79 4.78
N ARG A 298 -24.11 57.24 5.29
CA ARG A 298 -24.44 55.81 5.19
C ARG A 298 -24.76 55.39 3.77
N TRP A 299 -25.43 56.25 3.00
CA TRP A 299 -25.72 56.02 1.58
C TRP A 299 -24.44 55.91 0.73
N VAL A 300 -23.47 56.79 0.98
CA VAL A 300 -22.15 56.73 0.32
C VAL A 300 -21.40 55.44 0.70
N ALA A 301 -21.46 55.04 1.97
CA ALA A 301 -20.87 53.80 2.44
C ALA A 301 -21.53 52.57 1.78
N LEU A 302 -22.85 52.55 1.66
CA LEU A 302 -23.63 51.48 1.03
C LEU A 302 -23.29 51.34 -0.46
N ASN A 303 -23.24 52.46 -1.20
CA ASN A 303 -22.83 52.47 -2.60
C ASN A 303 -21.39 51.97 -2.79
N LYS A 304 -20.47 52.36 -1.89
CA LYS A 304 -19.10 51.88 -1.91
C LYS A 304 -19.02 50.37 -1.63
N LEU A 305 -19.85 49.86 -0.73
CA LEU A 305 -19.96 48.43 -0.43
C LEU A 305 -20.50 47.65 -1.63
N TRP A 306 -21.52 48.17 -2.30
CA TRP A 306 -22.07 47.59 -3.54
C TRP A 306 -21.01 47.48 -4.64
N LYS A 307 -20.28 48.56 -4.91
CA LYS A 307 -19.18 48.56 -5.91
C LYS A 307 -18.10 47.53 -5.56
N LYS A 308 -17.72 47.41 -4.29
CA LYS A 308 -16.75 46.37 -3.84
C LYS A 308 -17.27 44.96 -4.10
N ARG A 309 -18.55 44.69 -3.81
CA ARG A 309 -19.18 43.39 -4.06
C ARG A 309 -19.17 43.05 -5.54
N GLN A 310 -19.56 43.98 -6.41
CA GLN A 310 -19.57 43.80 -7.87
C GLN A 310 -18.16 43.49 -8.40
N LEU A 311 -17.16 44.29 -8.03
CA LEU A 311 -15.76 44.03 -8.40
C LEU A 311 -15.26 42.67 -7.92
N ASN A 312 -15.66 42.23 -6.72
CA ASN A 312 -15.30 40.93 -6.19
C ASN A 312 -16.00 39.78 -6.96
N PHE A 313 -17.26 39.99 -7.33
CA PHE A 313 -18.01 39.05 -8.16
C PHE A 313 -17.41 38.91 -9.55
N GLU A 314 -17.08 40.01 -10.25
CA GLU A 314 -16.42 39.98 -11.55
C GLU A 314 -15.08 39.25 -11.48
N LYS A 315 -14.25 39.56 -10.47
CA LYS A 315 -12.98 38.87 -10.23
C LYS A 315 -13.18 37.37 -10.01
N TYR A 316 -14.20 36.98 -9.27
CA TYR A 316 -14.50 35.57 -9.04
C TYR A 316 -15.04 34.90 -10.31
N SER A 317 -16.02 35.52 -10.99
CA SER A 317 -16.69 35.03 -12.21
C SER A 317 -15.69 34.76 -13.34
N ASN A 318 -14.76 35.68 -13.59
CA ASN A 318 -13.68 35.50 -14.58
C ASN A 318 -12.78 34.29 -14.28
N ASN A 319 -12.79 33.78 -13.04
CA ASN A 319 -12.03 32.60 -12.62
C ASN A 319 -12.88 31.32 -12.50
N ILE A 320 -14.22 31.38 -12.57
CA ILE A 320 -15.10 30.21 -12.40
C ILE A 320 -14.88 29.19 -13.54
N ASN A 321 -14.58 29.68 -14.75
CA ASN A 321 -14.36 28.83 -15.92
C ASN A 321 -12.95 28.20 -15.98
N GLN A 322 -12.15 28.32 -14.92
CA GLN A 322 -10.82 27.73 -14.89
C GLN A 322 -10.94 26.20 -14.72
N THR A 323 -10.88 25.48 -15.83
CA THR A 323 -10.93 24.02 -15.86
C THR A 323 -9.70 23.40 -15.20
N LEU A 324 -9.88 22.23 -14.60
CA LEU A 324 -8.75 21.44 -14.07
C LEU A 324 -7.77 21.08 -15.19
N PRO A 325 -6.48 20.93 -14.85
CA PRO A 325 -5.46 20.58 -15.83
C PRO A 325 -5.74 19.20 -16.43
N ARG A 326 -5.42 19.04 -17.70
CA ARG A 326 -5.53 17.79 -18.45
C ARG A 326 -4.15 17.17 -18.64
N LEU A 327 -4.07 15.85 -18.54
CA LEU A 327 -2.88 15.02 -18.66
C LEU A 327 -2.23 15.14 -20.03
N TYR A 328 -3.00 15.26 -21.11
CA TYR A 328 -2.45 15.38 -22.46
C TYR A 328 -1.62 16.67 -22.67
N ASN A 329 -1.95 17.76 -21.96
CA ASN A 329 -1.21 19.02 -22.00
C ASN A 329 -0.12 19.13 -20.91
N PHE A 330 0.08 18.07 -20.14
CA PHE A 330 0.97 18.11 -19.00
C PHE A 330 2.42 17.85 -19.43
N ASN A 331 3.30 18.83 -19.19
CA ASN A 331 4.74 18.65 -19.36
C ASN A 331 5.39 18.26 -18.02
N ALA A 332 5.79 16.99 -17.91
CA ALA A 332 6.38 16.41 -16.71
C ALA A 332 7.82 16.88 -16.39
N GLU A 333 8.55 17.42 -17.36
CA GLU A 333 9.93 17.90 -17.16
C GLU A 333 9.98 19.14 -16.27
N LYS A 334 8.89 19.92 -16.24
CA LYS A 334 8.76 21.12 -15.40
C LYS A 334 8.57 20.81 -13.92
N TYR A 335 8.42 19.54 -13.55
CA TYR A 335 8.11 19.12 -12.19
C TYR A 335 9.16 18.15 -11.68
N GLU A 336 9.76 18.51 -10.55
CA GLU A 336 10.75 17.70 -9.85
C GLU A 336 10.07 16.81 -8.80
N ILE A 337 10.62 15.62 -8.62
CA ILE A 337 10.25 14.69 -7.55
C ILE A 337 11.53 14.13 -6.93
N SER A 338 11.42 13.63 -5.71
CA SER A 338 12.53 12.93 -5.04
C SER A 338 13.06 11.78 -5.91
N GLU A 339 14.39 11.71 -6.06
CA GLU A 339 15.04 10.64 -6.85
C GLU A 339 14.68 9.24 -6.35
N ASP A 340 14.56 9.07 -5.03
CA ASP A 340 14.20 7.77 -4.43
C ASP A 340 12.79 7.35 -4.84
N LEU A 341 11.84 8.30 -4.82
CA LEU A 341 10.47 8.03 -5.26
C LEU A 341 10.39 7.75 -6.76
N ALA A 342 11.20 8.45 -7.56
CA ALA A 342 11.27 8.23 -9.00
C ALA A 342 11.78 6.81 -9.31
N LYS A 343 12.86 6.38 -8.62
CA LYS A 343 13.42 5.03 -8.73
C LYS A 343 12.40 3.98 -8.31
N ASP A 344 11.78 4.14 -7.14
CA ASP A 344 10.75 3.24 -6.63
C ASP A 344 9.61 3.06 -7.64
N LEU A 345 9.05 4.16 -8.18
CA LEU A 345 7.93 4.09 -9.13
C LEU A 345 8.34 3.53 -10.49
N SER A 346 9.60 3.73 -10.91
CA SER A 346 10.10 3.26 -12.20
C SER A 346 10.26 1.73 -12.26
N ASP A 347 10.54 1.09 -11.13
CA ASP A 347 10.75 -0.36 -11.06
C ASP A 347 9.49 -1.08 -10.57
N LEU A 348 8.89 -1.90 -11.45
CA LEU A 348 7.69 -2.67 -11.13
C LEU A 348 7.95 -3.71 -10.04
N VAL A 349 9.08 -4.42 -10.08
CA VAL A 349 9.36 -5.52 -9.15
C VAL A 349 9.51 -4.96 -7.73
N VAL A 350 10.22 -3.83 -7.59
CA VAL A 350 10.34 -3.11 -6.32
C VAL A 350 8.96 -2.67 -5.80
N CYS A 351 8.09 -2.18 -6.69
CA CYS A 351 6.71 -1.83 -6.32
C CYS A 351 5.88 -3.06 -5.90
N GLU A 352 5.97 -4.18 -6.60
CA GLU A 352 5.27 -5.43 -6.27
C GLU A 352 5.72 -5.97 -4.90
N GLU A 353 7.02 -6.04 -4.64
CA GLU A 353 7.55 -6.43 -3.33
C GLU A 353 7.10 -5.49 -2.22
N LYS A 354 7.06 -4.18 -2.50
CA LYS A 354 6.63 -3.17 -1.53
C LYS A 354 5.13 -3.24 -1.23
N TYR A 355 4.29 -3.41 -2.25
CA TYR A 355 2.84 -3.27 -2.14
C TYR A 355 2.08 -4.59 -2.02
N TYR A 356 2.47 -5.63 -2.76
CA TYR A 356 1.96 -6.99 -2.56
C TYR A 356 2.70 -7.75 -1.46
N GLY A 357 3.96 -7.40 -1.20
CA GLY A 357 4.83 -8.18 -0.32
C GLY A 357 5.60 -9.29 -1.03
N PHE A 358 5.49 -9.38 -2.36
CA PHE A 358 6.24 -10.31 -3.20
C PHE A 358 6.27 -9.82 -4.66
N ALA A 359 7.30 -10.21 -5.41
CA ALA A 359 7.35 -10.03 -6.85
C ALA A 359 6.35 -10.95 -7.56
N TRP A 360 5.59 -10.41 -8.52
CA TRP A 360 4.55 -11.18 -9.22
C TRP A 360 5.14 -12.25 -10.14
N VAL A 361 6.28 -11.98 -10.75
CA VAL A 361 7.01 -12.99 -11.53
C VAL A 361 8.40 -13.09 -10.93
N HIS A 362 8.74 -14.27 -10.42
CA HIS A 362 10.07 -14.48 -9.88
C HIS A 362 11.11 -14.49 -11.01
N GLU A 363 12.34 -14.03 -10.76
CA GLU A 363 13.41 -14.02 -11.79
C GLU A 363 13.68 -15.42 -12.38
N LEU A 364 13.52 -16.47 -11.56
CA LEU A 364 13.62 -17.85 -12.03
C LEU A 364 12.58 -18.14 -13.11
N GLU A 365 11.33 -17.68 -12.95
CA GLU A 365 10.25 -17.95 -13.92
C GLU A 365 10.48 -17.28 -15.27
N LYS A 366 11.28 -16.20 -15.32
CA LYS A 366 11.66 -15.54 -16.59
C LYS A 366 12.69 -16.35 -17.37
N SER A 367 13.43 -17.25 -16.71
CA SER A 367 14.46 -18.04 -17.38
C SER A 367 13.85 -19.07 -18.34
N PRO A 368 14.35 -19.20 -19.58
CA PRO A 368 13.90 -20.26 -20.49
C PRO A 368 14.28 -21.66 -20.01
N ASP A 369 15.24 -21.78 -19.10
CA ASP A 369 15.72 -23.05 -18.55
C ASP A 369 14.91 -23.50 -17.31
N TYR A 370 14.00 -22.66 -16.83
CA TYR A 370 13.16 -22.93 -15.65
C TYR A 370 12.20 -24.08 -15.90
N LYS A 371 12.28 -25.10 -15.05
CA LYS A 371 11.43 -26.30 -15.18
C LYS A 371 10.20 -26.25 -14.31
N GLY A 372 10.23 -25.46 -13.23
CA GLY A 372 9.14 -25.39 -12.27
C GLY A 372 9.12 -26.56 -11.31
N ASN A 373 8.46 -26.35 -10.16
CA ASN A 373 8.15 -27.39 -9.17
C ASN A 373 9.36 -28.04 -8.47
N LEU A 374 10.54 -27.40 -8.48
CA LEU A 374 11.74 -27.83 -7.76
C LEU A 374 12.07 -26.84 -6.64
N THR A 375 11.31 -26.88 -5.54
CA THR A 375 11.42 -25.95 -4.40
C THR A 375 12.02 -26.62 -3.16
N PHE A 376 12.38 -25.83 -2.16
CA PHE A 376 12.86 -26.35 -0.88
C PHE A 376 11.79 -27.20 -0.19
N ASP A 377 10.53 -26.76 -0.21
CA ASP A 377 9.43 -27.49 0.40
C ASP A 377 9.10 -28.81 -0.29
N VAL A 378 9.16 -28.86 -1.62
CA VAL A 378 9.02 -30.13 -2.37
C VAL A 378 10.10 -31.11 -1.90
N LEU A 379 11.35 -30.66 -1.85
CA LEU A 379 12.47 -31.49 -1.37
C LEU A 379 12.30 -31.97 0.07
N LYS A 380 11.75 -31.16 0.98
CA LYS A 380 11.45 -31.59 2.37
C LYS A 380 10.30 -32.58 2.46
N SER A 381 9.30 -32.43 1.61
CA SER A 381 8.05 -33.20 1.66
C SER A 381 8.23 -34.65 1.18
N GLU A 382 9.24 -34.91 0.35
CA GLU A 382 9.57 -36.24 -0.15
C GLU A 382 10.26 -37.08 0.94
N ILE A 383 9.46 -37.92 1.61
CA ILE A 383 9.85 -38.74 2.78
C ILE A 383 11.10 -39.62 2.53
N ASP A 384 11.34 -40.02 1.27
CA ASP A 384 12.43 -40.94 0.89
C ASP A 384 13.65 -40.23 0.25
N THR A 385 13.60 -38.91 0.09
CA THR A 385 14.62 -38.16 -0.67
C THR A 385 15.69 -37.57 0.27
N ILE A 386 16.85 -38.23 0.35
CA ILE A 386 18.03 -37.71 1.09
C ILE A 386 18.66 -36.52 0.33
N CYS A 387 18.51 -36.51 -1.00
CA CYS A 387 19.06 -35.48 -1.88
C CYS A 387 18.22 -35.28 -3.14
N GLY A 388 18.04 -34.03 -3.57
CA GLY A 388 17.26 -33.71 -4.77
C GLY A 388 17.57 -32.33 -5.33
N PRO A 389 17.17 -32.05 -6.59
CA PRO A 389 17.39 -30.76 -7.23
C PRO A 389 16.42 -29.69 -6.70
N VAL A 390 16.93 -28.47 -6.53
CA VAL A 390 16.17 -27.26 -6.19
C VAL A 390 16.59 -26.14 -7.14
N GLU A 391 15.62 -25.39 -7.64
CA GLU A 391 15.84 -24.20 -8.45
C GLU A 391 15.90 -22.96 -7.55
N ILE A 392 17.03 -22.27 -7.58
CA ILE A 392 17.37 -21.21 -6.63
C ILE A 392 17.94 -19.98 -7.33
N LYS A 393 17.67 -18.82 -6.75
CA LYS A 393 18.40 -17.58 -6.99
C LYS A 393 19.34 -17.33 -5.80
N VAL A 394 20.62 -17.15 -6.08
CA VAL A 394 21.62 -16.85 -5.05
C VAL A 394 21.43 -15.42 -4.58
N THR A 395 21.21 -15.20 -3.30
CA THR A 395 21.08 -13.86 -2.71
C THR A 395 22.41 -13.39 -2.13
N LYS A 396 23.14 -14.30 -1.47
CA LYS A 396 24.42 -13.98 -0.82
C LYS A 396 25.31 -15.21 -0.74
N SER A 397 26.62 -14.98 -0.76
CA SER A 397 27.63 -16.00 -0.47
C SER A 397 28.63 -15.47 0.54
N MET A 398 29.05 -16.30 1.50
CA MET A 398 30.05 -15.93 2.51
C MET A 398 30.92 -17.10 2.93
N GLU A 399 32.17 -16.81 3.28
CA GLU A 399 33.09 -17.80 3.86
C GLU A 399 32.83 -17.93 5.37
N ILE A 400 32.79 -19.17 5.86
CA ILE A 400 32.61 -19.49 7.27
C ILE A 400 33.76 -20.40 7.72
N LYS A 401 34.39 -20.03 8.84
CA LYS A 401 35.35 -20.88 9.52
C LYS A 401 34.68 -21.58 10.70
N SER A 402 34.65 -22.91 10.69
CA SER A 402 34.08 -23.69 11.80
C SER A 402 34.92 -23.56 13.08
N LYS A 403 34.32 -23.91 14.23
CA LYS A 403 35.03 -23.98 15.53
C LYS A 403 36.22 -24.96 15.50
N LYS A 404 36.21 -25.94 14.59
CA LYS A 404 37.29 -26.93 14.41
C LYS A 404 38.32 -26.51 13.37
N GLY A 405 38.23 -25.29 12.83
CA GLY A 405 39.18 -24.74 11.85
C GLY A 405 38.86 -25.07 10.38
N THR A 406 37.92 -25.98 10.10
CA THR A 406 37.46 -26.29 8.73
C THR A 406 36.80 -25.06 8.09
N ILE A 407 37.22 -24.73 6.88
CA ILE A 407 36.66 -23.66 6.05
C ILE A 407 35.56 -24.25 5.16
N TYR A 408 34.42 -23.57 5.08
CA TYR A 408 33.36 -23.88 4.15
C TYR A 408 32.64 -22.58 3.77
N HIS A 409 31.93 -22.61 2.66
CA HIS A 409 31.18 -21.45 2.19
C HIS A 409 29.70 -21.68 2.43
N GLN A 410 29.01 -20.64 2.88
CA GLN A 410 27.57 -20.63 3.06
C GLN A 410 26.95 -19.74 2.00
N VAL A 411 26.11 -20.34 1.18
CA VAL A 411 25.29 -19.67 0.17
C VAL A 411 23.90 -19.50 0.76
N ILE A 412 23.40 -18.27 0.75
CA ILE A 412 22.00 -17.96 1.03
C ILE A 412 21.32 -17.85 -0.34
N ALA A 413 20.24 -18.59 -0.50
CA ALA A 413 19.50 -18.62 -1.74
C ALA A 413 18.00 -18.66 -1.48
N GLU A 414 17.26 -18.07 -2.40
CA GLU A 414 15.80 -18.07 -2.42
C GLU A 414 15.31 -18.98 -3.55
N ASP A 415 14.23 -19.72 -3.33
CA ASP A 415 13.55 -20.42 -4.42
C ASP A 415 12.42 -19.55 -5.01
N VAL A 416 11.69 -20.09 -5.99
CA VAL A 416 10.58 -19.37 -6.63
C VAL A 416 9.46 -18.98 -5.64
N THR A 417 9.25 -19.74 -4.57
CA THR A 417 8.27 -19.42 -3.50
C THR A 417 8.76 -18.28 -2.62
N GLY A 418 10.04 -17.91 -2.70
CA GLY A 418 10.67 -16.92 -1.83
C GLY A 418 11.13 -17.52 -0.50
N GLU A 419 11.05 -18.85 -0.33
CA GLU A 419 11.66 -19.51 0.81
C GLU A 419 13.18 -19.32 0.72
N VAL A 420 13.76 -18.75 1.78
CA VAL A 420 15.19 -18.53 1.88
C VAL A 420 15.84 -19.62 2.70
N ALA A 421 16.83 -20.29 2.12
CA ALA A 421 17.59 -21.33 2.78
C ALA A 421 19.09 -21.07 2.77
N LYS A 422 19.78 -21.70 3.73
CA LYS A 422 21.24 -21.72 3.83
C LYS A 422 21.77 -23.03 3.30
N ILE A 423 22.71 -22.94 2.36
CA ILE A 423 23.35 -24.05 1.68
C ILE A 423 24.84 -24.03 2.01
N ASN A 424 25.33 -25.10 2.63
CA ASN A 424 26.76 -25.27 2.87
C ASN A 424 27.42 -25.90 1.65
N VAL A 425 28.49 -25.27 1.19
CA VAL A 425 29.35 -25.72 0.09
C VAL A 425 30.75 -25.90 0.67
N TRP A 426 31.27 -27.13 0.61
CA TRP A 426 32.61 -27.43 1.12
C TRP A 426 33.69 -26.82 0.22
N GLU A 427 34.87 -26.59 0.79
CA GLU A 427 35.99 -25.93 0.11
C GLU A 427 36.36 -26.58 -1.24
N GLU A 428 36.36 -27.92 -1.33
CA GLU A 428 36.61 -28.63 -2.59
C GLU A 428 35.60 -28.27 -3.69
N ASP A 429 34.30 -28.26 -3.37
CA ASP A 429 33.24 -27.90 -4.32
C ASP A 429 33.22 -26.38 -4.58
N TRP A 430 33.57 -25.56 -3.60
CA TRP A 430 33.67 -24.11 -3.74
C TRP A 430 34.78 -23.71 -4.71
N ASN A 431 35.91 -24.42 -4.72
CA ASN A 431 36.97 -24.17 -5.69
C ASN A 431 36.50 -24.38 -7.15
N TRP A 432 35.48 -25.22 -7.36
CA TRP A 432 34.92 -25.50 -8.69
C TRP A 432 33.77 -24.54 -9.05
N TRP A 433 32.88 -24.30 -8.09
CA TRP A 433 31.60 -23.62 -8.29
C TRP A 433 31.49 -22.24 -7.62
N GLY A 434 32.49 -21.80 -6.88
CA GLY A 434 32.45 -20.52 -6.14
C GLY A 434 32.23 -19.32 -7.06
N SER A 435 32.75 -19.35 -8.29
CA SER A 435 32.50 -18.32 -9.29
C SER A 435 31.06 -18.30 -9.82
N THR A 436 30.30 -19.39 -9.71
CA THR A 436 28.89 -19.46 -10.10
C THR A 436 27.94 -19.08 -8.97
N PHE A 437 28.34 -19.28 -7.70
CA PHE A 437 27.55 -18.90 -6.53
C PHE A 437 27.69 -17.40 -6.21
N THR A 438 27.46 -16.54 -7.21
CA THR A 438 27.46 -15.09 -7.06
C THR A 438 26.04 -14.55 -6.85
N PRO A 439 25.86 -13.44 -6.11
CA PRO A 439 24.55 -12.81 -5.95
C PRO A 439 23.87 -12.53 -7.30
N GLY A 440 22.60 -12.94 -7.42
CA GLY A 440 21.81 -12.83 -8.64
C GLY A 440 22.03 -13.95 -9.67
N ALA A 441 22.81 -14.98 -9.34
CA ALA A 441 22.91 -16.18 -10.17
C ALA A 441 21.66 -17.06 -10.02
N LEU A 442 21.13 -17.52 -11.15
CA LEU A 442 19.99 -18.44 -11.23
C LEU A 442 20.55 -19.84 -11.46
N LEU A 443 20.28 -20.78 -10.55
CA LEU A 443 20.89 -22.10 -10.54
C LEU A 443 19.86 -23.19 -10.27
N ARG A 444 20.05 -24.36 -10.87
CA ARG A 444 19.48 -25.61 -10.36
C ARG A 444 20.56 -26.39 -9.65
N VAL A 445 20.36 -26.63 -8.36
CA VAL A 445 21.36 -27.23 -7.48
C VAL A 445 20.81 -28.48 -6.81
N ARG A 446 21.58 -29.58 -6.82
CA ARG A 446 21.25 -30.78 -6.06
C ARG A 446 21.71 -30.65 -4.62
N LEU A 447 20.75 -30.71 -3.70
CA LEU A 447 20.95 -30.45 -2.27
C LEU A 447 20.61 -31.69 -1.44
N GLN A 448 21.37 -31.88 -0.37
CA GLN A 448 21.01 -32.77 0.73
C GLN A 448 20.15 -32.04 1.75
N VAL A 449 19.08 -32.69 2.18
CA VAL A 449 18.21 -32.17 3.23
C VAL A 449 18.96 -32.03 4.56
N PRO A 450 18.60 -31.05 5.40
CA PRO A 450 19.19 -30.91 6.72
C PRO A 450 19.02 -32.19 7.54
N SER A 451 20.10 -32.65 8.20
CA SER A 451 20.09 -33.86 9.03
C SER A 451 20.54 -33.54 10.46
N GLY A 452 20.24 -34.42 11.42
CA GLY A 452 20.81 -34.34 12.78
C GLY A 452 20.44 -33.09 13.59
N GLY A 453 19.30 -32.45 13.30
CA GLY A 453 18.84 -31.24 14.00
C GLY A 453 19.44 -29.92 13.47
N PHE A 454 20.25 -29.97 12.41
CA PHE A 454 20.66 -28.77 11.67
C PHE A 454 19.52 -28.28 10.76
N SER A 455 19.51 -26.98 10.45
CA SER A 455 18.54 -26.35 9.54
C SER A 455 19.13 -25.98 8.17
N THR A 456 20.39 -26.33 7.92
CA THR A 456 21.12 -25.95 6.70
C THR A 456 21.19 -27.11 5.71
N TYR A 457 20.91 -26.82 4.45
CA TYR A 457 21.15 -27.74 3.34
C TYR A 457 22.65 -27.86 3.07
N THR A 458 23.04 -28.92 2.39
CA THR A 458 24.43 -29.11 1.94
C THR A 458 24.43 -29.47 0.46
N LEU A 459 25.37 -28.95 -0.31
CA LEU A 459 25.55 -29.37 -1.70
C LEU A 459 25.76 -30.90 -1.74
N GLU A 460 25.07 -31.59 -2.66
CA GLU A 460 25.23 -33.03 -2.83
C GLU A 460 26.71 -33.36 -3.06
N PRO A 461 27.30 -34.35 -2.36
CA PRO A 461 28.71 -34.68 -2.50
C PRO A 461 29.01 -35.15 -3.93
N ASN A 462 30.22 -34.85 -4.42
CA ASN A 462 30.67 -35.26 -5.75
C ASN A 462 30.87 -36.79 -5.79
N GLN A 463 29.79 -37.53 -6.02
CA GLN A 463 29.77 -38.98 -6.12
C GLN A 463 28.76 -39.41 -7.19
N ILE A 464 29.23 -40.21 -8.16
CA ILE A 464 28.42 -40.78 -9.23
C ILE A 464 28.00 -42.20 -8.81
N GLY A 465 26.71 -42.39 -8.54
CA GLY A 465 26.09 -43.68 -8.22
C GLY A 465 26.02 -44.03 -6.72
N PHE A 466 25.27 -45.09 -6.41
CA PHE A 466 24.87 -45.46 -5.03
C PHE A 466 26.00 -45.99 -4.13
N LYS A 467 27.13 -46.43 -4.68
CA LYS A 467 28.26 -47.00 -3.90
C LYS A 467 29.33 -45.94 -3.61
N ARG A 468 29.61 -45.71 -2.32
CA ARG A 468 30.70 -44.83 -1.86
C ARG A 468 32.02 -45.17 -2.55
N GLY A 469 32.64 -44.16 -3.16
CA GLY A 469 34.05 -44.19 -3.57
C GLY A 469 34.39 -44.42 -5.04
N ASN A 470 33.45 -44.80 -5.93
CA ASN A 470 33.88 -45.34 -7.23
C ASN A 470 33.79 -44.45 -8.47
N LYS A 471 33.12 -43.30 -8.46
CA LYS A 471 33.19 -42.34 -9.58
C LYS A 471 32.90 -40.93 -9.08
N LYS A 472 33.70 -39.95 -9.48
CA LYS A 472 33.47 -38.50 -9.28
C LYS A 472 33.39 -37.84 -10.65
N TYR A 473 32.67 -36.72 -10.75
CA TYR A 473 32.77 -35.86 -11.93
C TYR A 473 34.20 -35.33 -12.02
N LYS A 474 34.83 -35.49 -13.19
CA LYS A 474 36.21 -35.04 -13.44
C LYS A 474 36.26 -33.64 -14.03
N PHE A 475 35.25 -33.29 -14.81
CA PHE A 475 35.12 -31.99 -15.47
C PHE A 475 33.88 -31.28 -14.95
N LYS A 476 33.95 -29.96 -14.90
CA LYS A 476 32.87 -29.09 -14.41
C LYS A 476 31.61 -29.21 -15.28
N ASP A 477 31.78 -29.32 -16.59
CA ASP A 477 30.66 -29.34 -17.55
C ASP A 477 29.86 -30.65 -17.50
N ASP A 478 30.43 -31.73 -16.97
CA ASP A 478 29.76 -33.02 -16.79
C ASP A 478 28.98 -33.11 -15.47
N ASP A 479 29.21 -32.18 -14.54
CA ASP A 479 28.68 -32.23 -13.19
C ASP A 479 27.27 -31.62 -13.13
N ILE A 480 26.27 -32.51 -13.15
CA ILE A 480 24.84 -32.14 -13.13
C ILE A 480 24.35 -31.58 -11.80
N ARG A 481 25.19 -31.54 -10.76
CA ARG A 481 24.79 -31.06 -9.43
C ARG A 481 24.52 -29.57 -9.42
N VAL A 482 25.18 -28.80 -10.29
CA VAL A 482 24.98 -27.36 -10.42
C VAL A 482 24.79 -27.04 -11.89
N ILE A 483 23.62 -26.50 -12.24
CA ILE A 483 23.33 -26.07 -13.60
C ILE A 483 22.98 -24.58 -13.54
N VAL A 484 23.69 -23.80 -14.35
CA VAL A 484 23.49 -22.36 -14.44
C VAL A 484 22.39 -22.08 -15.45
N TYR A 485 21.36 -21.36 -15.02
CA TYR A 485 20.25 -20.94 -15.87
C TYR A 485 20.57 -19.61 -16.55
N LYS A 486 20.10 -19.46 -17.79
CA LYS A 486 20.16 -18.18 -18.50
C LYS A 486 19.17 -17.20 -17.86
N LYS A 487 19.56 -15.93 -17.76
CA LYS A 487 18.61 -14.89 -17.39
C LYS A 487 17.59 -14.69 -18.53
N GLY A 488 16.33 -14.54 -18.16
CA GLY A 488 15.29 -14.16 -19.11
C GLY A 488 15.46 -12.73 -19.61
N GLU A 489 14.82 -12.41 -20.73
CA GLU A 489 14.69 -11.02 -21.19
C GLU A 489 13.56 -10.34 -20.41
N ASP A 490 13.78 -9.09 -20.00
CA ASP A 490 12.71 -8.27 -19.47
C ASP A 490 11.84 -7.76 -20.62
N GLU A 491 10.56 -8.10 -20.61
CA GLU A 491 9.61 -7.52 -21.56
C GLU A 491 9.55 -5.99 -21.34
N LYS A 492 9.78 -5.23 -22.42
CA LYS A 492 9.60 -3.79 -22.38
C LYS A 492 8.12 -3.47 -22.27
N GLU A 493 7.72 -2.87 -21.16
CA GLU A 493 6.35 -2.42 -20.93
C GLU A 493 5.91 -1.44 -22.03
N LYS A 494 4.65 -1.56 -22.48
CA LYS A 494 4.01 -0.64 -23.42
C LYS A 494 3.05 0.28 -22.68
N PHE A 495 3.28 1.57 -22.77
CA PHE A 495 2.35 2.63 -22.34
C PHE A 495 1.65 3.22 -23.56
N LEU A 496 0.48 3.82 -23.36
CA LEU A 496 -0.27 4.42 -24.45
C LEU A 496 0.50 5.62 -25.04
N THR A 497 0.56 5.65 -26.36
CA THR A 497 1.01 6.79 -27.13
C THR A 497 -0.02 7.93 -27.06
N ASP A 498 0.40 9.14 -27.42
CA ASP A 498 -0.49 10.31 -27.45
C ASP A 498 -1.72 10.02 -28.31
N GLU A 499 -1.54 9.39 -29.48
CA GLU A 499 -2.60 9.05 -30.42
C GLU A 499 -3.62 8.06 -29.83
N GLU A 500 -3.16 7.04 -29.11
CA GLU A 500 -4.05 6.04 -28.48
C GLU A 500 -4.84 6.64 -27.31
N ILE A 501 -4.26 7.58 -26.56
CA ILE A 501 -4.98 8.33 -25.51
C ILE A 501 -6.11 9.17 -26.12
N PHE A 502 -5.86 9.81 -27.28
CA PHE A 502 -6.87 10.58 -28.00
C PHE A 502 -8.07 9.71 -28.42
N GLU A 503 -7.80 8.52 -28.96
CA GLU A 503 -8.86 7.56 -29.31
C GLU A 503 -9.64 7.09 -28.09
N GLN A 504 -8.97 6.80 -26.98
CA GLN A 504 -9.62 6.34 -25.74
C GLN A 504 -10.53 7.39 -25.10
N LEU A 505 -10.16 8.66 -25.20
CA LEU A 505 -10.92 9.77 -24.63
C LEU A 505 -12.03 10.28 -25.55
N ASN A 506 -12.20 9.71 -26.75
CA ASN A 506 -13.18 10.16 -27.75
C ASN A 506 -13.08 11.67 -28.04
N LEU A 507 -11.86 12.23 -27.96
CA LEU A 507 -11.61 13.64 -28.23
C LEU A 507 -11.40 13.78 -29.74
N GLU A 508 -12.37 14.40 -30.44
CA GLU A 508 -12.19 14.76 -31.84
C GLU A 508 -10.95 15.65 -32.01
N LYS A 509 -10.11 15.30 -33.00
CA LYS A 509 -8.82 15.95 -33.31
C LYS A 509 -8.93 17.44 -33.58
#